data_AF-A0A7J8PGE7-F1
#
_entry.id   AF-A0A7J8PGE7-F1
#
_cell.length_a   1.000
_cell.length_b   1.000
_cell.length_c   1.000
_cell.angle_alpha   90.00
_cell.angle_beta   90.00
_cell.angle_gamma   90.00
#
_symmetry.space_group_name_H-M   'P 1'
#
loop_
_entity.id
_entity.type
_entity.pdbx_description
1 polymer ?
#
loop_
_entity_poly.entity_id
_entity_poly.type
_entity_poly.pdbx_seq_one_letter_code
_entity_poly.pdbx_strand_id
1 'polypeptide(L)'
;IDAIDNGINQFDTDKPPRYVNNTNLSSRVGRLNLDWMDPNQSPEKENEAFQQAMALAGSEFLDSVRFHAKSWLPARSIVMECIADRYDTDPSGEIMVLKRFTPWKLHIFELEEEMKVDPPIKYVLYESLD
;
A
#
# COMPACT_ATOMS: atom_id res chain seq x y z
N ILE A 1 10.53 -10.88 12.32
CA ILE A 1 9.51 -9.93 12.81
C ILE A 1 10.12 -8.55 12.69
N ASP A 2 9.43 -7.62 12.05
CA ASP A 2 9.99 -6.35 11.54
C ASP A 2 10.01 -5.19 12.54
N ALA A 3 9.29 -5.32 13.66
CA ALA A 3 9.21 -4.33 14.72
C ALA A 3 8.67 -2.95 14.27
N ILE A 4 7.92 -2.88 13.16
CA ILE A 4 7.38 -1.59 12.64
C ILE A 4 6.27 -1.01 13.52
N ASP A 5 5.54 -1.85 14.25
CA ASP A 5 4.39 -1.45 15.07
C ASP A 5 4.77 -1.10 16.52
N ASN A 6 6.06 -0.95 16.83
CA ASN A 6 6.54 -0.69 18.20
C ASN A 6 6.51 0.80 18.59
N GLY A 7 6.07 1.69 17.69
CA GLY A 7 6.04 3.15 17.92
C GLY A 7 7.43 3.82 17.93
N ILE A 8 8.48 3.10 17.54
CA ILE A 8 9.86 3.58 17.49
C ILE A 8 10.32 3.63 16.02
N ASN A 9 10.82 4.78 15.58
CA ASN A 9 11.40 4.92 14.25
C ASN A 9 12.63 4.02 14.05
N GLN A 10 12.73 3.42 12.86
CA GLN A 10 13.84 2.53 12.51
C GLN A 10 15.19 3.26 12.49
N PHE A 11 15.21 4.51 12.02
CA PHE A 11 16.41 5.31 11.82
C PHE A 11 16.39 6.56 12.69
N ASP A 12 17.56 6.88 13.28
CA ASP A 12 17.91 8.23 13.74
C ASP A 12 18.96 8.79 12.76
N THR A 13 19.00 10.12 12.55
CA THR A 13 19.80 10.78 11.50
C THR A 13 21.27 10.34 11.44
N ASP A 14 21.89 10.11 12.60
CA ASP A 14 23.34 9.84 12.71
C ASP A 14 23.67 8.47 13.33
N LYS A 15 22.73 7.52 13.33
CA LYS A 15 22.91 6.20 13.97
C LYS A 15 22.57 5.05 13.04
N PRO A 16 23.17 3.87 13.25
CA PRO A 16 22.71 2.64 12.60
C PRO A 16 21.24 2.35 12.98
N PRO A 17 20.52 1.56 12.15
CA PRO A 17 19.11 1.27 12.38
C PRO A 17 18.90 0.58 13.73
N ARG A 18 17.88 1.01 14.48
CA ARG A 18 17.52 0.44 15.79
C ARG A 18 17.02 -1.00 15.69
N TYR A 19 16.46 -1.37 14.54
CA TYR A 19 16.02 -2.72 14.22
C TYR A 19 16.10 -2.97 12.71
N VAL A 20 16.08 -4.24 12.33
CA VAL A 20 16.09 -4.67 10.92
C VAL A 20 14.70 -5.17 10.55
N ASN A 21 14.07 -4.55 9.55
CA ASN A 21 12.89 -5.11 8.94
C ASN A 21 13.28 -6.32 8.08
N ASN A 22 12.79 -7.51 8.49
CA ASN A 22 12.99 -8.76 7.78
C ASN A 22 11.67 -9.37 7.27
N THR A 23 10.64 -8.55 7.05
CA THR A 23 9.33 -8.96 6.51
C THR A 23 9.11 -8.51 5.07
N ASN A 24 10.01 -7.69 4.51
CA ASN A 24 9.99 -7.33 3.09
C ASN A 24 10.09 -8.55 2.15
N LEU A 25 9.71 -8.35 0.88
CA LEU A 25 9.71 -9.39 -0.14
C LEU A 25 11.06 -10.11 -0.25
N SER A 26 12.17 -9.38 -0.31
CA SER A 26 13.51 -9.98 -0.41
C SER A 26 13.83 -10.90 0.77
N SER A 27 13.42 -10.51 1.98
CA SER A 27 13.60 -11.34 3.18
C SER A 27 12.72 -12.59 3.14
N ARG A 28 11.49 -12.47 2.63
CA ARG A 28 10.57 -13.61 2.47
C ARG A 28 11.06 -14.59 1.40
N VAL A 29 11.56 -14.08 0.29
CA VAL A 29 12.22 -14.87 -0.77
C VAL A 29 13.47 -15.55 -0.21
N GLY A 30 14.33 -14.82 0.51
CA GLY A 30 15.54 -15.38 1.10
C GLY A 30 15.29 -16.50 2.11
N ARG A 31 14.15 -16.50 2.80
CA ARG A 31 13.72 -17.61 3.68
C ARG A 31 13.42 -18.91 2.94
N LEU A 32 13.25 -18.89 1.63
CA LEU A 32 13.02 -20.08 0.81
C LEU A 32 14.33 -20.72 0.33
N ASN A 33 15.47 -20.05 0.52
CA ASN A 33 16.78 -20.66 0.24
C ASN A 33 16.99 -21.88 1.13
N LEU A 34 17.81 -22.82 0.65
CA LEU A 34 18.20 -24.00 1.41
C LEU A 34 18.93 -23.58 2.70
N ASP A 35 18.59 -24.27 3.79
CA ASP A 35 19.33 -24.12 5.03
C ASP A 35 20.75 -24.67 4.83
N TRP A 36 21.76 -24.03 5.39
CA TRP A 36 23.15 -24.49 5.30
C TRP A 36 23.36 -25.86 5.98
N MET A 37 22.44 -26.27 6.87
CA MET A 37 22.39 -27.57 7.51
C MET A 37 21.57 -28.61 6.74
N ASP A 38 20.92 -28.25 5.63
CA ASP A 38 20.18 -29.22 4.84
C ASP A 38 21.17 -30.24 4.24
N PRO A 39 21.02 -31.54 4.54
CA PRO A 39 21.91 -32.57 4.01
C PRO A 39 21.81 -32.71 2.48
N ASN A 40 20.76 -32.19 1.86
CA ASN A 40 20.52 -32.22 0.43
C ASN A 40 20.68 -30.83 -0.21
N GLN A 41 21.92 -30.48 -0.56
CA GLN A 41 22.28 -29.26 -1.31
C GLN A 41 22.31 -29.50 -2.83
N SER A 42 21.44 -30.38 -3.35
CA SER A 42 21.44 -30.71 -4.78
C SER A 42 20.88 -29.58 -5.65
N PRO A 43 21.33 -29.44 -6.91
CA PRO A 43 20.76 -28.48 -7.86
C PRO A 43 19.25 -28.65 -8.05
N GLU A 44 18.74 -29.88 -8.01
CA GLU A 44 17.31 -30.17 -8.10
C GLU A 44 16.56 -29.53 -6.93
N LYS A 45 17.10 -29.65 -5.71
CA LYS A 45 16.51 -29.10 -4.50
C LYS A 45 16.57 -27.57 -4.48
N GLU A 46 17.66 -26.98 -4.95
CA GLU A 46 17.80 -25.55 -5.13
C GLU A 46 16.78 -25.00 -6.14
N ASN A 47 16.57 -25.72 -7.25
CA ASN A 47 15.60 -25.33 -8.26
C ASN A 47 14.15 -25.42 -7.75
N GLU A 48 13.81 -26.42 -6.92
CA GLU A 48 12.52 -26.46 -6.23
C GLU A 48 12.30 -25.22 -5.34
N ALA A 49 13.30 -24.84 -4.55
CA ALA A 49 13.26 -23.64 -3.71
C ALA A 49 13.10 -22.36 -4.54
N PHE A 50 13.83 -22.26 -5.66
CA PHE A 50 13.71 -21.15 -6.60
C PHE A 50 12.30 -21.04 -7.18
N GLN A 51 11.68 -22.16 -7.58
CA GLN A 51 10.30 -22.17 -8.07
C GLN A 51 9.30 -21.66 -7.02
N GLN A 52 9.48 -22.03 -5.75
CA GLN A 52 8.66 -21.50 -4.65
C GLN A 52 8.86 -19.99 -4.48
N ALA A 53 10.10 -19.50 -4.56
CA ALA A 53 10.41 -18.08 -4.50
C ALA A 53 9.77 -17.29 -5.66
N MET A 54 9.81 -17.84 -6.88
CA MET A 54 9.12 -17.27 -8.04
C MET A 54 7.61 -17.19 -7.83
N ALA A 55 6.99 -18.25 -7.31
CA ALA A 55 5.56 -18.28 -7.06
C ALA A 55 5.15 -17.23 -6.01
N LEU A 56 5.94 -17.10 -4.92
CA LEU A 56 5.75 -16.08 -3.90
C LEU A 56 5.81 -14.67 -4.49
N ALA A 57 6.92 -14.31 -5.13
CA ALA A 57 7.11 -12.98 -5.70
C ALA A 57 6.07 -12.67 -6.79
N GLY A 58 5.75 -13.65 -7.63
CA GLY A 58 4.73 -13.52 -8.66
C GLY A 58 3.34 -13.28 -8.10
N SER A 59 2.97 -13.94 -7.00
CA SER A 59 1.68 -13.72 -6.34
C SER A 59 1.53 -12.30 -5.79
N GLU A 60 2.56 -11.79 -5.10
CA GLU A 60 2.55 -10.43 -4.56
C GLU A 60 2.49 -9.36 -5.65
N PHE A 61 3.21 -9.57 -6.75
CA PHE A 61 3.12 -8.69 -7.92
C PHE A 61 1.70 -8.69 -8.50
N LEU A 62 1.10 -9.85 -8.72
CA LEU A 62 -0.24 -9.96 -9.27
C LEU A 62 -1.28 -9.33 -8.35
N ASP A 63 -1.14 -9.46 -7.03
CA ASP A 63 -2.05 -8.84 -6.07
C ASP A 63 -1.92 -7.32 -6.09
N SER A 64 -0.71 -6.78 -6.21
CA SER A 64 -0.49 -5.34 -6.43
C SER A 64 -1.17 -4.87 -7.72
N VAL A 65 -0.96 -5.56 -8.85
CA VAL A 65 -1.59 -5.21 -10.13
C VAL A 65 -3.12 -5.25 -10.03
N ARG A 66 -3.68 -6.29 -9.41
CA ARG A 66 -5.12 -6.44 -9.21
C ARG A 66 -5.67 -5.33 -8.33
N PHE A 67 -4.99 -4.98 -7.24
CA PHE A 67 -5.39 -3.87 -6.38
C PHE A 67 -5.45 -2.57 -7.18
N HIS A 68 -4.40 -2.25 -7.95
CA HIS A 68 -4.36 -1.02 -8.74
C HIS A 68 -5.46 -1.01 -9.81
N ALA A 69 -5.61 -2.09 -10.57
CA ALA A 69 -6.56 -2.15 -11.69
C ALA A 69 -8.02 -2.22 -11.24
N LYS A 70 -8.32 -2.92 -10.14
CA LYS A 70 -9.70 -3.24 -9.72
C LYS A 70 -10.21 -2.40 -8.55
N SER A 71 -9.33 -1.78 -7.77
CA SER A 71 -9.70 -0.98 -6.60
C SER A 71 -9.22 0.46 -6.73
N TRP A 72 -7.91 0.69 -6.82
CA TRP A 72 -7.36 2.05 -6.81
C TRP A 72 -7.74 2.85 -8.05
N LEU A 73 -7.60 2.33 -9.26
CA LEU A 73 -7.88 3.08 -10.48
C LEU A 73 -9.37 3.43 -10.63
N PRO A 74 -10.33 2.50 -10.43
CA PRO A 74 -11.76 2.83 -10.43
C PRO A 74 -12.17 3.82 -9.32
N ALA A 75 -11.39 3.93 -8.23
CA ALA A 75 -11.66 4.89 -7.17
C ALA A 75 -11.64 6.34 -7.66
N ARG A 76 -10.82 6.64 -8.68
CA ARG A 76 -10.57 8.01 -9.14
C ARG A 76 -11.86 8.73 -9.54
N SER A 77 -12.72 8.09 -10.34
CA SER A 77 -13.97 8.71 -10.79
C SER A 77 -14.93 8.98 -9.64
N ILE A 78 -14.98 8.07 -8.66
CA ILE A 78 -15.80 8.24 -7.46
C ILE A 78 -15.31 9.44 -6.64
N VAL A 79 -13.99 9.56 -6.44
CA VAL A 79 -13.40 10.69 -5.71
C VAL A 79 -13.68 11.99 -6.45
N MET A 80 -13.49 12.02 -7.77
CA MET A 80 -13.79 13.18 -8.62
C MET A 80 -15.25 13.63 -8.50
N GLU A 81 -16.21 12.70 -8.54
CA GLU A 81 -17.63 13.00 -8.31
C GLU A 81 -17.88 13.58 -6.91
N CYS A 82 -17.29 12.97 -5.87
CA CYS A 82 -17.46 13.46 -4.51
C CYS A 82 -16.83 14.85 -4.30
N ILE A 83 -15.74 15.18 -5.00
CA ILE A 83 -15.16 16.53 -5.02
C ILE A 83 -16.13 17.50 -5.68
N ALA A 84 -16.76 17.13 -6.80
CA ALA A 84 -17.72 18.00 -7.48
C ALA A 84 -18.96 18.29 -6.63
N ASP A 85 -19.47 17.27 -5.92
CA ASP A 85 -20.67 17.36 -5.08
C ASP A 85 -20.41 17.99 -3.70
N ARG A 86 -19.16 18.35 -3.38
CA ARG A 86 -18.77 18.76 -2.02
C ARG A 86 -19.56 19.95 -1.48
N TYR A 87 -19.95 20.89 -2.35
CA TYR A 87 -20.72 22.07 -1.97
C TYR A 87 -22.15 21.77 -1.52
N ASP A 88 -22.70 20.62 -1.93
CA ASP A 88 -24.02 20.16 -1.47
C ASP A 88 -23.95 19.67 -0.01
N THR A 89 -22.78 19.20 0.43
CA THR A 89 -22.53 18.77 1.81
C THR A 89 -22.10 19.93 2.69
N ASP A 90 -21.17 20.74 2.19
CA ASP A 90 -20.56 21.84 2.91
C ASP A 90 -20.49 23.09 2.02
N PRO A 91 -21.25 24.15 2.32
CA PRO A 91 -21.21 25.40 1.56
C PRO A 91 -19.81 26.04 1.46
N SER A 92 -18.89 25.73 2.39
CA SER A 92 -17.51 26.24 2.30
C SER A 92 -16.68 25.52 1.23
N GLY A 93 -17.05 24.27 0.89
CA GLY A 93 -16.34 23.41 -0.06
C GLY A 93 -15.05 22.80 0.49
N GLU A 94 -14.75 22.96 1.77
CA GLU A 94 -13.55 22.42 2.43
C GLU A 94 -13.77 21.00 2.99
N ILE A 95 -15.02 20.54 3.03
CA ILE A 95 -15.41 19.19 3.48
C ILE A 95 -16.05 18.43 2.33
N MET A 96 -15.63 17.19 2.10
CA MET A 96 -16.29 16.26 1.19
C MET A 96 -16.73 14.99 1.90
N VAL A 97 -17.80 14.37 1.41
CA VAL A 97 -18.27 13.05 1.88
C VAL A 97 -18.10 12.04 0.77
N LEU A 98 -17.46 10.90 1.07
CA LEU A 98 -17.40 9.78 0.14
C LEU A 98 -18.74 9.04 0.14
N LYS A 99 -19.34 8.91 -1.04
CA LYS A 99 -20.57 8.11 -1.24
C LYS A 99 -20.40 6.63 -0.89
N ARG A 100 -19.16 6.13 -0.97
CA ARG A 100 -18.74 4.80 -0.53
C ARG A 100 -17.25 4.82 -0.20
N PHE A 101 -16.82 4.01 0.76
CA PHE A 101 -15.40 3.87 1.06
C PHE A 101 -14.63 3.37 -0.17
N THR A 102 -13.52 4.05 -0.48
CA THR A 102 -12.65 3.76 -1.63
C THR A 102 -11.24 4.28 -1.35
N PRO A 103 -10.17 3.76 -1.98
CA PRO A 103 -8.84 4.39 -1.88
C PRO A 103 -8.91 5.84 -2.38
N TRP A 104 -8.77 6.83 -1.50
CA TRP A 104 -9.05 8.23 -1.85
C TRP A 104 -7.86 9.18 -1.69
N LYS A 105 -6.97 8.94 -0.71
CA LYS A 105 -5.94 9.91 -0.28
C LYS A 105 -5.07 10.44 -1.42
N LEU A 106 -4.47 9.54 -2.21
CA LEU A 106 -3.61 9.93 -3.32
C LEU A 106 -4.39 10.59 -4.47
N HIS A 107 -5.62 10.12 -4.74
CA HIS A 107 -6.47 10.73 -5.76
C HIS A 107 -6.83 12.17 -5.42
N ILE A 108 -7.13 12.49 -4.16
CA ILE A 108 -7.40 13.88 -3.78
C ILE A 108 -6.19 14.76 -4.08
N PHE A 109 -4.98 14.33 -3.68
CA PHE A 109 -3.76 15.11 -3.92
C PHE A 109 -3.56 15.44 -5.41
N GLU A 110 -3.77 14.47 -6.30
CA GLU A 110 -3.67 14.68 -7.75
C GLU A 110 -4.83 15.51 -8.31
N LEU A 111 -6.07 15.21 -7.89
CA LEU A 111 -7.27 15.86 -8.41
C LEU A 111 -7.43 17.30 -7.95
N GLU A 112 -6.95 17.67 -6.76
CA GLU A 112 -6.93 19.06 -6.30
C GLU A 112 -6.16 19.95 -7.27
N GLU A 113 -4.98 19.48 -7.73
CA GLU A 113 -4.18 20.18 -8.73
C GLU A 113 -4.85 20.17 -10.10
N GLU A 114 -5.27 18.99 -10.59
CA GLU A 114 -5.85 18.84 -11.94
C GLU A 114 -7.16 19.62 -12.12
N MET A 115 -8.03 19.60 -11.10
CA MET A 115 -9.33 20.27 -11.13
C MET A 115 -9.27 21.71 -10.63
N LYS A 116 -8.09 22.19 -10.19
CA LYS A 116 -7.89 23.52 -9.60
C LYS A 116 -8.86 23.79 -8.45
N VAL A 117 -8.93 22.85 -7.52
CA VAL A 117 -9.83 22.92 -6.36
C VAL A 117 -9.41 24.08 -5.46
N ASP A 118 -10.33 25.02 -5.26
CA ASP A 118 -10.20 26.15 -4.34
C ASP A 118 -11.57 26.43 -3.69
N PRO A 119 -11.68 26.48 -2.35
CA PRO A 119 -10.63 26.19 -1.37
C PRO A 119 -10.23 24.69 -1.36
N PRO A 120 -9.02 24.35 -0.84
CA PRO A 120 -8.57 22.97 -0.74
C PRO A 120 -9.41 22.17 0.26
N ILE A 121 -9.47 20.85 0.05
CA ILE A 121 -10.24 19.93 0.88
C ILE A 121 -9.46 19.66 2.17
N LYS A 122 -10.06 19.98 3.31
CA LYS A 122 -9.47 19.78 4.64
C LYS A 122 -9.95 18.50 5.30
N TYR A 123 -11.19 18.08 5.03
CA TYR A 123 -11.80 16.93 5.67
C TYR A 123 -12.50 16.02 4.66
N VAL A 124 -12.31 14.71 4.83
CA VAL A 124 -12.99 13.66 4.07
C VAL A 124 -13.76 12.79 5.04
N LEU A 125 -15.08 12.79 4.92
CA LEU A 125 -15.99 12.02 5.75
C LEU A 125 -16.43 10.77 5.01
N TYR A 126 -16.55 9.65 5.71
CA TYR A 126 -17.09 8.40 5.19
C TYR A 126 -17.65 7.59 6.36
N GLU A 127 -18.68 6.79 6.07
CA GLU A 127 -19.24 5.87 7.05
C GLU A 127 -18.22 4.75 7.33
N SER A 128 -17.91 4.54 8.60
CA SER A 128 -17.13 3.38 9.02
C SER A 128 -18.05 2.16 8.99
N LEU A 129 -17.61 1.08 8.35
CA LEU A 129 -18.29 -0.21 8.42
C LEU A 129 -17.91 -0.90 9.75
N ASP A 130 -18.20 -0.25 10.87
CA ASP A 130 -18.05 -0.79 12.23
C ASP A 130 -19.41 -0.94 12.92
#